data_AF-R4K4P3-F1
#
_entry.id   AF-R4K4P3-F1
#
_cell.length_a   1.000
_cell.length_b   1.000
_cell.length_c   1.000
_cell.angle_alpha   90.00
_cell.angle_beta   90.00
_cell.angle_gamma   90.00
#
_symmetry.space_group_name_H-M   'P 1'
#
loop_
_entity.id
_entity.type
_entity.pdbx_description
1 polymer ?
#
loop_
_entity_poly.entity_id
_entity_poly.type
_entity_poly.pdbx_seq_one_letter_code
_entity_poly.pdbx_strand_id
1 'polypeptide(L)'
;MSIKIAVGSSDGKVIDQHFGSGNKFYVFEVFEDGTNQYIETFDIKEEDIINESKKYSSKKVRSLDRTHSGSLGGGCGSGSQGSCGGGSCSGGHDDSQLIGRISLLSKYDAVLVNKIGNKAEKMLIFSGLHAFENGGIIEEALSKLYIYLKRTKAI
;
A
#
# COMPACT_ATOMS: atom_id res chain seq x y z
N MET A 1 14.70 -17.02 10.40
CA MET A 1 13.45 -16.23 10.23
C MET A 1 13.06 -16.29 8.75
N SER A 2 11.80 -16.08 8.39
CA SER A 2 11.37 -15.91 7.00
C SER A 2 10.38 -14.76 6.90
N ILE A 3 10.30 -14.15 5.72
CA ILE A 3 9.34 -13.09 5.42
C ILE A 3 8.57 -13.42 4.14
N LYS A 4 7.29 -13.04 4.11
CA LYS A 4 6.41 -13.20 2.95
C LYS A 4 6.33 -11.89 2.18
N ILE A 5 6.70 -11.95 0.91
CA ILE A 5 6.79 -10.81 0.02
C ILE A 5 5.78 -10.99 -1.11
N ALA A 6 4.83 -10.07 -1.22
CA ALA A 6 3.88 -10.02 -2.32
C ALA A 6 4.47 -9.20 -3.48
N VAL A 7 4.74 -9.85 -4.61
CA VAL A 7 5.39 -9.25 -5.77
C VAL A 7 4.37 -8.92 -6.85
N GLY A 8 4.20 -7.65 -7.18
CA GLY A 8 3.27 -7.20 -8.21
C GLY A 8 3.77 -7.58 -9.61
N SER A 9 3.13 -8.56 -10.23
CA SER A 9 3.49 -9.05 -11.57
C SER A 9 2.26 -9.53 -12.34
N SER A 10 2.25 -9.34 -13.65
CA SER A 10 1.22 -9.90 -14.53
C SER A 10 1.48 -11.37 -14.90
N ASP A 11 2.75 -11.78 -15.00
CA ASP A 11 3.20 -13.05 -15.57
C ASP A 11 3.98 -13.95 -14.61
N GLY A 12 4.38 -13.44 -13.44
CA GLY A 12 5.17 -14.16 -12.45
C GLY A 12 6.66 -14.24 -12.77
N LYS A 13 7.15 -13.44 -13.73
CA LYS A 13 8.56 -13.38 -14.12
C LYS A 13 9.14 -11.99 -13.94
N VAL A 14 8.36 -10.95 -14.28
CA VAL A 14 8.80 -9.56 -14.21
C VAL A 14 7.87 -8.73 -13.32
N ILE A 15 8.46 -7.79 -12.61
CA ILE A 15 7.78 -6.81 -11.78
C ILE A 15 7.38 -5.64 -12.69
N ASP A 16 6.13 -5.66 -13.13
CA ASP A 16 5.54 -4.68 -14.04
C ASP A 16 4.33 -3.96 -13.42
N GLN A 17 3.76 -4.49 -12.34
CA GLN A 17 2.58 -3.93 -11.72
C GLN A 17 2.90 -2.75 -10.80
N HIS A 18 2.03 -1.74 -10.84
CA HIS A 18 2.03 -0.62 -9.90
C HIS A 18 1.14 -0.96 -8.70
N PHE A 19 1.42 -0.40 -7.51
CA PHE A 19 0.61 -0.70 -6.32
C PHE A 19 -0.87 -0.31 -6.45
N GLY A 20 -1.14 0.86 -7.06
CA GLY A 20 -2.50 1.41 -7.12
C GLY A 20 -3.44 0.68 -8.09
N SER A 21 -2.90 0.09 -9.15
CA SER A 21 -3.66 -0.59 -10.21
C SER A 21 -3.40 -2.10 -10.29
N GLY A 22 -2.34 -2.57 -9.63
CA GLY A 22 -1.96 -3.97 -9.60
C GLY A 22 -2.98 -4.80 -8.84
N ASN A 23 -3.47 -5.84 -9.50
CA ASN A 23 -4.44 -6.76 -8.97
C ASN A 23 -3.88 -8.18 -8.81
N LYS A 24 -2.66 -8.45 -9.27
CA LYS A 24 -2.05 -9.77 -9.23
C LYS A 24 -0.70 -9.72 -8.56
N PHE A 25 -0.56 -10.54 -7.52
CA PHE A 25 0.64 -10.62 -6.71
C PHE A 25 1.13 -12.05 -6.62
N TYR A 26 2.42 -12.26 -6.86
CA TYR A 26 3.08 -13.54 -6.67
C TYR A 26 3.79 -13.51 -5.32
N VAL A 27 3.41 -14.42 -4.43
CA VAL A 27 3.88 -14.44 -3.05
C VAL A 27 5.11 -15.33 -2.96
N PHE A 28 6.19 -14.78 -2.45
CA PHE A 28 7.44 -15.50 -2.18
C PHE A 28 7.74 -15.46 -0.69
N GLU A 29 8.17 -16.59 -0.15
CA GLU A 29 8.77 -16.67 1.16
C GLU A 29 10.29 -16.58 1.01
N VAL A 30 10.91 -15.61 1.67
CA VAL A 30 12.37 -15.40 1.65
C VAL A 30 12.92 -15.81 3.01
N PHE A 31 13.87 -16.73 3.00
CA PHE A 31 14.52 -17.28 4.17
C PHE A 31 15.81 -16.50 4.52
N GLU A 32 16.22 -16.60 5.77
CA GLU A 32 17.42 -15.91 6.31
C GLU A 32 18.73 -16.32 5.61
N ASP A 33 18.78 -17.54 5.06
CA ASP A 33 19.91 -18.03 4.27
C ASP A 33 19.98 -17.43 2.85
N GLY A 34 18.99 -16.63 2.46
CA GLY A 34 18.89 -15.96 1.17
C GLY A 34 18.16 -16.80 0.10
N THR A 35 17.74 -18.02 0.43
CA THR A 35 16.86 -18.79 -0.45
C THR A 35 15.46 -18.21 -0.45
N ASN A 36 14.72 -18.46 -1.53
CA ASN A 36 13.32 -18.06 -1.63
C ASN A 36 12.48 -19.16 -2.28
N GLN A 37 11.21 -19.19 -1.93
CA GLN A 37 10.25 -20.15 -2.45
C GLN A 37 8.97 -19.42 -2.87
N TYR A 38 8.48 -19.73 -4.06
CA TYR A 38 7.14 -19.32 -4.47
C TYR A 38 6.08 -20.08 -3.67
N ILE A 39 5.14 -19.35 -3.07
CA ILE A 39 4.10 -19.89 -2.21
C ILE A 39 2.77 -19.97 -2.95
N GLU A 40 2.29 -18.82 -3.45
CA GLU A 40 0.97 -18.72 -4.07
C GLU A 40 0.85 -17.47 -4.94
N THR A 41 -0.22 -17.40 -5.74
CA THR A 41 -0.64 -16.18 -6.42
C THR A 41 -1.87 -15.63 -5.68
N PHE A 42 -1.85 -14.33 -5.42
CA PHE A 42 -2.92 -13.60 -4.79
C PHE A 42 -3.49 -12.56 -5.75
N ASP A 43 -4.72 -12.80 -6.20
CA ASP A 43 -5.48 -11.87 -7.01
C ASP A 43 -6.39 -11.03 -6.12
N ILE A 44 -6.28 -9.71 -6.23
CA ILE A 44 -7.16 -8.74 -5.59
C ILE A 44 -8.34 -8.46 -6.50
N LYS A 45 -9.54 -8.83 -6.07
CA LYS A 45 -10.77 -8.48 -6.76
C LYS A 45 -11.31 -7.15 -6.24
N GLU A 46 -11.98 -6.42 -7.13
CA GLU A 46 -12.61 -5.14 -6.79
C GLU A 46 -13.63 -5.28 -5.66
N GLU A 47 -14.38 -6.38 -5.63
CA GLU A 47 -15.34 -6.70 -4.57
C GLU A 47 -14.69 -6.82 -3.18
N ASP A 48 -13.49 -7.41 -3.10
CA ASP A 48 -12.75 -7.57 -1.85
C ASP A 48 -12.26 -6.22 -1.32
N ILE A 49 -11.79 -5.35 -2.23
CA ILE A 49 -11.40 -3.97 -1.91
C ILE A 49 -12.59 -3.19 -1.34
N ILE A 50 -13.75 -3.28 -1.99
CA ILE A 50 -14.97 -2.60 -1.56
C ILE A 50 -15.42 -3.11 -0.18
N ASN A 51 -15.33 -4.41 0.07
CA ASN A 51 -15.71 -5.01 1.35
C ASN A 51 -14.79 -4.56 2.49
N GLU A 52 -13.47 -4.57 2.27
CA GLU A 52 -12.50 -4.12 3.28
C GLU A 52 -12.57 -2.60 3.54
N SER A 53 -12.78 -1.78 2.49
CA SER A 53 -12.93 -0.33 2.65
C SER A 53 -14.19 0.06 3.45
N LYS A 54 -15.31 -0.65 3.27
CA LYS A 54 -16.55 -0.45 4.05
C LYS A 54 -16.34 -0.75 5.54
N LYS A 55 -15.59 -1.82 5.85
CA LYS A 55 -15.24 -2.21 7.24
C LYS A 55 -14.38 -1.13 7.93
N TYR A 56 -13.49 -0.49 7.18
CA TYR A 56 -12.68 0.62 7.70
C TYR A 56 -13.52 1.88 7.96
N SER A 57 -14.41 2.25 7.04
CA SER A 57 -15.29 3.41 7.19
C SER A 57 -16.26 3.26 8.37
N SER A 58 -16.81 2.07 8.58
CA SER A 58 -17.67 1.77 9.73
C SER A 58 -16.93 1.72 11.08
N LYS A 59 -15.61 1.47 11.11
CA LYS A 59 -14.76 1.64 12.31
C LYS A 59 -14.48 3.11 12.65
N LYS A 60 -14.27 3.97 11.64
CA LYS A 60 -14.00 5.42 11.84
C LYS A 60 -15.22 6.17 12.40
N VAL A 61 -16.43 5.73 12.07
CA VAL A 61 -17.68 6.35 12.57
C VAL A 61 -17.89 6.12 14.08
N ARG A 62 -17.21 5.14 14.71
CA ARG A 62 -17.34 4.90 16.16
C ARG A 62 -16.40 5.73 17.04
N SER A 63 -15.40 6.40 16.47
CA SER A 63 -14.43 7.22 17.24
C SER A 63 -14.56 8.73 17.01
N LEU A 64 -15.49 9.17 16.15
CA LEU A 64 -15.85 10.57 15.97
C LEU A 64 -17.28 10.91 16.43
N ASP A 65 -17.83 10.12 17.36
CA ASP A 65 -19.06 10.47 18.08
C ASP A 65 -18.75 10.72 19.57
N ARG A 66 -18.05 11.84 19.78
CA ARG A 66 -17.97 12.63 21.01
C ARG A 66 -17.61 14.03 20.52
N THR A 67 -18.39 15.10 20.65
CA THR A 67 -19.53 15.43 21.52
C THR A 67 -19.94 16.85 21.11
N HIS A 68 -21.24 17.15 21.13
CA HIS A 68 -21.85 18.48 21.32
C HIS A 68 -21.59 19.62 20.32
N SER A 69 -22.69 20.03 19.68
CA SER A 69 -23.18 21.42 19.60
C SER A 69 -22.21 22.52 20.04
N GLY A 70 -21.65 23.23 19.06
CA GLY A 70 -20.88 24.44 19.29
C GLY A 70 -20.67 25.19 17.99
N SER A 71 -21.64 26.03 17.64
CA SER A 71 -21.39 27.23 16.82
C SER A 71 -20.11 27.89 17.32
N LEU A 72 -19.15 28.21 16.43
CA LEU A 72 -18.20 29.33 16.54
C LEU A 72 -17.21 29.32 15.35
N GLY A 73 -17.19 30.42 14.59
CA GLY A 73 -15.95 30.91 13.97
C GLY A 73 -15.70 30.62 12.49
N GLY A 74 -16.60 31.05 11.60
CA GLY A 74 -16.22 31.33 10.22
C GLY A 74 -15.27 32.53 10.17
N GLY A 75 -13.98 32.28 10.06
CA GLY A 75 -12.96 33.28 9.79
C GLY A 75 -12.33 33.04 8.42
N CYS A 76 -12.84 33.71 7.38
CA CYS A 76 -12.16 33.81 6.09
C CYS A 76 -11.06 34.89 6.20
N GLY A 77 -9.81 34.45 6.38
CA GLY A 77 -8.65 35.33 6.30
C GLY A 77 -8.20 35.49 4.85
N SER A 78 -8.42 36.67 4.30
CA SER A 78 -7.92 37.12 2.99
C SER A 78 -6.39 37.31 2.99
N GLY A 79 -5.76 37.00 1.86
CA GLY A 79 -4.36 37.30 1.53
C GLY A 79 -3.54 36.02 1.34
N SER A 80 -2.88 35.72 0.22
CA SER A 80 -2.44 36.54 -0.91
C SER A 80 -2.10 35.60 -2.08
N GLN A 81 -2.50 36.04 -3.28
CA GLN A 81 -2.09 35.65 -4.63
C GLN A 81 -0.95 34.63 -4.73
N GLY A 82 -1.30 33.38 -5.01
CA GLY A 82 -0.41 32.35 -5.53
C GLY A 82 -1.24 31.48 -6.46
N SER A 83 -0.92 31.51 -7.76
CA SER A 83 -1.61 30.80 -8.84
C SER A 83 -1.83 29.32 -8.49
N CYS A 84 -3.04 28.96 -8.05
CA CYS A 84 -3.43 27.57 -7.89
C CYS A 84 -3.80 27.02 -9.27
N GLY A 85 -2.80 26.47 -9.95
CA GLY A 85 -2.99 25.62 -11.12
C GLY A 85 -3.99 24.52 -10.78
N GLY A 86 -5.07 24.48 -11.54
CA GLY A 86 -6.20 23.59 -11.32
C GLY A 86 -5.79 22.12 -11.34
N GLY A 87 -6.30 21.37 -10.36
CA GLY A 87 -6.25 19.93 -10.32
C GLY A 87 -7.33 19.45 -9.37
N SER A 88 -8.47 19.07 -9.96
CA SER A 88 -9.69 18.64 -9.27
C SER A 88 -9.40 17.57 -8.21
N CYS A 89 -9.73 17.87 -6.96
CA CYS A 89 -9.59 16.98 -5.82
C CYS A 89 -10.77 15.99 -5.75
N SER A 90 -10.68 14.88 -6.48
CA SER A 90 -11.56 13.70 -6.38
C SER A 90 -11.10 12.76 -5.24
N GLY A 91 -10.70 13.32 -4.09
CA GLY A 91 -9.86 12.65 -3.08
C GLY A 91 -10.56 11.66 -2.13
N GLY A 92 -11.73 11.12 -2.45
CA GLY A 92 -12.48 10.21 -1.56
C GLY A 92 -12.55 8.75 -2.03
N HIS A 93 -12.69 8.52 -3.34
CA HIS A 93 -12.82 7.18 -3.89
C HIS A 93 -11.49 6.44 -3.93
N ASP A 94 -10.42 7.10 -4.35
CA ASP A 94 -9.10 6.49 -4.46
C ASP A 94 -8.57 6.03 -3.09
N ASP A 95 -8.89 6.78 -2.03
CA ASP A 95 -8.45 6.48 -0.67
C ASP A 95 -9.14 5.26 -0.10
N SER A 96 -10.44 5.12 -0.36
CA SER A 96 -11.21 3.96 0.07
C SER A 96 -10.65 2.69 -0.58
N GLN A 97 -10.36 2.74 -1.89
CA GLN A 97 -9.77 1.61 -2.58
C GLN A 97 -8.35 1.29 -2.12
N LEU A 98 -7.52 2.32 -1.91
CA LEU A 98 -6.17 2.18 -1.38
C LEU A 98 -6.20 1.49 0.00
N ILE A 99 -7.06 1.94 0.91
CA ILE A 99 -7.20 1.35 2.25
C ILE A 99 -7.63 -0.12 2.15
N GLY A 100 -8.59 -0.44 1.28
CA GLY A 100 -9.01 -1.82 1.03
C GLY A 100 -7.84 -2.69 0.56
N ARG A 101 -7.05 -2.21 -0.42
CA ARG A 101 -5.85 -2.91 -0.91
C ARG A 101 -4.80 -3.13 0.19
N ILE A 102 -4.51 -2.11 0.99
CA ILE A 102 -3.57 -2.23 2.12
C ILE A 102 -4.07 -3.27 3.12
N SER A 103 -5.36 -3.26 3.47
CA SER A 103 -5.93 -4.23 4.40
C SER A 103 -5.74 -5.67 3.90
N LEU A 104 -5.99 -5.92 2.62
CA LEU A 104 -5.83 -7.25 2.00
C LEU A 104 -4.37 -7.72 1.97
N LEU A 105 -3.42 -6.81 1.77
CA LEU A 105 -1.99 -7.12 1.70
C LEU A 105 -1.30 -7.13 3.06
N SER A 106 -1.93 -6.58 4.11
CA SER A 106 -1.36 -6.50 5.47
C SER A 106 -1.04 -7.85 6.14
N LYS A 107 -1.50 -8.96 5.54
CA LYS A 107 -1.15 -10.33 5.95
C LYS A 107 0.27 -10.75 5.53
N TYR A 108 0.91 -9.99 4.65
CA TYR A 108 2.30 -10.18 4.22
C TYR A 108 3.22 -9.19 4.93
N ASP A 109 4.53 -9.46 4.93
CA ASP A 109 5.52 -8.59 5.59
C ASP A 109 5.98 -7.44 4.69
N ALA A 110 6.00 -7.68 3.38
CA ALA A 110 6.41 -6.70 2.39
C ALA A 110 5.66 -6.84 1.06
N VAL A 111 5.61 -5.74 0.31
CA VAL A 111 5.12 -5.67 -1.07
C VAL A 111 6.23 -5.11 -1.95
N LEU A 112 6.49 -5.78 -3.07
CA LEU A 112 7.48 -5.39 -4.07
C LEU A 112 6.76 -5.10 -5.39
N VAL A 113 6.85 -3.87 -5.89
CA VAL A 113 6.11 -3.40 -7.08
C VAL A 113 7.00 -2.56 -7.98
N ASN A 114 6.59 -2.38 -9.23
CA ASN A 114 7.32 -1.56 -10.19
C ASN A 114 7.28 -0.08 -9.80
N LYS A 115 6.16 0.36 -9.22
CA LYS A 115 6.00 1.75 -8.77
C LYS A 115 4.97 1.89 -7.66
N ILE A 116 5.23 2.79 -6.71
CA ILE A 116 4.30 3.18 -5.67
C ILE A 116 4.23 4.71 -5.50
N GLY A 117 3.02 5.23 -5.29
CA GLY A 117 2.84 6.66 -5.01
C GLY A 117 3.09 6.97 -3.53
N ASN A 118 3.66 8.15 -3.24
CA ASN A 118 3.99 8.62 -1.88
C ASN A 118 2.84 8.47 -0.87
N LYS A 119 1.59 8.64 -1.31
CA LYS A 119 0.41 8.48 -0.44
C LYS A 119 0.22 7.02 0.01
N ALA A 120 0.33 6.08 -0.93
CA ALA A 120 0.17 4.66 -0.65
C ALA A 120 1.33 4.14 0.22
N GLU A 121 2.56 4.53 -0.11
CA GLU A 121 3.75 4.17 0.68
C GLU A 121 3.63 4.62 2.14
N LYS A 122 3.25 5.88 2.37
CA LYS A 122 3.04 6.39 3.74
C LYS A 122 1.98 5.60 4.50
N MET A 123 0.86 5.28 3.84
CA MET A 123 -0.23 4.52 4.46
C MET A 123 0.19 3.07 4.78
N LEU A 124 1.03 2.45 3.94
CA LEU A 124 1.58 1.10 4.15
C LEU A 124 2.52 1.05 5.36
N ILE A 125 3.39 2.06 5.51
CA ILE A 125 4.27 2.18 6.67
C ILE A 125 3.46 2.22 7.97
N PHE A 126 2.34 2.95 8.00
CA PHE A 126 1.44 2.98 9.16
C PHE A 126 0.72 1.65 9.43
N SER A 127 0.51 0.80 8.42
CA SER A 127 -0.06 -0.54 8.60
C SER A 127 0.98 -1.59 8.98
N GLY A 128 2.27 -1.25 9.05
CA GLY A 128 3.36 -2.20 9.29
C GLY A 128 3.74 -3.04 8.07
N LEU A 129 3.29 -2.64 6.87
CA LEU A 129 3.59 -3.31 5.62
C LEU A 129 4.66 -2.52 4.88
N HIS A 130 5.80 -3.15 4.58
CA HIS A 130 6.90 -2.45 3.90
C HIS A 130 6.69 -2.49 2.39
N ALA A 131 6.82 -1.34 1.73
CA ALA A 131 6.73 -1.25 0.27
C ALA A 131 8.13 -1.01 -0.33
N PHE A 132 8.42 -1.72 -1.42
CA PHE A 132 9.65 -1.56 -2.17
C PHE A 132 9.34 -1.30 -3.65
N GLU A 133 9.92 -0.23 -4.19
CA GLU A 133 9.85 0.12 -5.60
C GLU A 133 11.08 -0.43 -6.33
N ASN A 134 10.89 -1.46 -7.15
CA ASN A 134 11.93 -2.03 -8.00
C ASN A 134 11.32 -2.84 -9.15
N GLY A 135 11.46 -2.34 -10.37
CA GLY A 135 11.02 -3.04 -11.59
C GLY A 135 12.07 -4.04 -12.11
N GLY A 136 11.64 -4.91 -13.03
CA GLY A 136 12.52 -5.87 -13.71
C GLY A 136 12.29 -7.32 -13.30
N ILE A 137 13.31 -8.17 -13.40
CA ILE A 137 13.16 -9.61 -13.15
C ILE A 137 12.95 -9.86 -11.64
N ILE A 138 11.95 -10.68 -11.29
CA ILE A 138 11.59 -10.97 -9.89
C ILE A 138 12.78 -11.54 -9.11
N GLU A 139 13.47 -12.54 -9.67
CA GLU A 139 14.60 -13.20 -9.01
C GLU A 139 15.73 -12.21 -8.65
N GLU A 140 16.06 -11.29 -9.56
CA GLU A 140 17.06 -10.25 -9.32
C GLU A 140 16.61 -9.26 -8.25
N ALA A 141 15.33 -8.87 -8.29
CA ALA A 141 14.78 -7.92 -7.34
C ALA A 141 14.69 -8.50 -5.92
N LEU A 142 14.28 -9.76 -5.78
CA LEU A 142 14.29 -10.49 -4.51
C LEU A 142 15.70 -10.62 -3.95
N SER A 143 16.69 -10.91 -4.81
CA SER A 143 18.10 -11.00 -4.40
C SER A 143 18.61 -9.65 -3.86
N LYS A 144 18.30 -8.54 -4.55
CA LYS A 144 18.63 -7.18 -4.09
C LYS A 144 17.93 -6.84 -2.77
N LEU A 145 16.67 -7.23 -2.64
CA LEU A 145 15.88 -6.99 -1.44
C LEU A 145 16.43 -7.78 -0.23
N TYR A 146 16.81 -9.04 -0.41
CA TYR A 146 17.49 -9.83 0.62
C TYR A 146 18.76 -9.12 1.14
N ILE A 147 19.62 -8.64 0.24
CA ILE A 147 20.83 -7.90 0.61
C ILE A 147 20.49 -6.65 1.43
N TYR A 148 19.47 -5.91 1.01
CA TYR A 148 19.00 -4.72 1.73
C TYR A 148 18.53 -5.07 3.14
N LEU A 149 17.68 -6.09 3.28
CA LEU A 149 17.07 -6.45 4.56
C LEU A 149 18.09 -7.01 5.57
N LYS A 150 19.04 -7.83 5.08
CA LYS A 150 20.17 -8.31 5.89
C LYS A 150 21.02 -7.16 6.43
N ARG A 151 21.21 -6.11 5.63
CA ARG A 151 21.98 -4.92 6.03
C ARG A 151 21.23 -4.06 7.05
N THR A 152 19.91 -3.97 6.95
CA THR A 152 19.08 -3.21 7.90
C THR A 152 18.72 -4.01 9.16
N LYS A 153 19.18 -5.27 9.28
CA LYS A 153 18.83 -6.20 10.36
C LYS A 153 17.32 -6.41 10.51
N ALA A 154 16.59 -6.30 9.41
CA ALA A 154 15.17 -6.60 9.36
C ALA A 154 14.92 -8.12 9.30
N ILE A 155 15.93 -8.88 8.84
CA ILE A 155 16.11 -10.33 8.91
C ILE A 155 17.59 -10.66 9.08
#